data_AF-A0A2Z5R0I8-F1
#
_entry.id   AF-A0A2Z5R0I8-F1
#
_cell.length_a   1.000
_cell.length_b   1.000
_cell.length_c   1.000
_cell.angle_alpha   90.00
_cell.angle_beta   90.00
_cell.angle_gamma   90.00
#
_symmetry.space_group_name_H-M   'P 1'
#
loop_
_entity.id
_entity.type
_entity.pdbx_description
1 polymer ?
#
loop_
_entity_poly.entity_id
_entity_poly.type
_entity_poly.pdbx_seq_one_letter_code
_entity_poly.pdbx_strand_id
1 'polypeptide(L)'
;MDIDLTAPLPSYPEGFRSGFASLVGRPNAGKSTLTNALVGQKVAITSNRPQTTRHTIRGIVHKDDYQLILIDTPGIHRPRTLLGSG
;
A
#
# COMPACT_ATOMS: atom_id res chain seq x y z
N MET A 1 13.98 2.23 21.09
CA MET A 1 13.45 0.86 20.87
C MET A 1 14.64 0.01 20.55
N ASP A 2 15.17 -0.69 21.55
CA ASP A 2 16.23 -1.67 21.33
C ASP A 2 15.57 -2.95 20.83
N ILE A 3 15.99 -3.42 19.66
CA ILE A 3 15.60 -4.74 19.16
C ILE A 3 16.37 -5.76 20.00
N ASP A 4 15.64 -6.59 20.74
CA ASP A 4 16.22 -7.74 21.44
C ASP A 4 16.64 -8.79 20.39
N LEU A 5 17.94 -8.84 20.12
CA LEU A 5 18.54 -9.81 19.20
C LEU A 5 18.62 -11.22 19.78
N THR A 6 18.25 -11.41 21.05
CA THR A 6 18.25 -12.72 21.72
C THR A 6 16.88 -13.40 21.67
N ALA A 7 15.84 -12.69 21.27
CA ALA A 7 14.52 -13.26 21.05
C ALA A 7 14.55 -14.25 19.87
N PRO A 8 13.89 -15.42 19.99
CA PRO A 8 13.79 -16.35 18.87
C PRO A 8 13.09 -15.68 17.69
N LEU A 9 13.62 -15.91 16.48
CA LEU A 9 13.00 -15.41 15.27
C LEU A 9 11.57 -15.96 15.13
N PRO A 10 10.63 -15.18 14.61
CA PRO A 10 9.30 -15.70 14.29
C PRO A 10 9.43 -16.90 13.35
N SER A 11 8.72 -17.98 13.67
CA SER A 11 8.58 -19.13 12.76
C SER A 11 7.39 -18.89 11.84
N TYR A 12 7.54 -19.30 10.58
CA TYR A 12 6.48 -19.23 9.57
C TYR A 12 6.16 -20.65 9.08
N PRO A 13 4.90 -20.93 8.70
CA PRO A 13 4.53 -22.22 8.11
C PRO A 13 5.38 -22.56 6.88
N GLU A 14 5.56 -23.85 6.62
CA GLU A 14 6.21 -24.30 5.40
C GLU A 14 5.44 -23.79 4.17
N GLY A 15 6.15 -23.17 3.22
CA GLY A 15 5.54 -22.59 2.03
C GLY A 15 4.91 -21.20 2.22
N PHE A 16 5.07 -20.57 3.39
CA PHE A 16 4.59 -19.20 3.63
C PHE A 16 5.21 -18.21 2.64
N ARG A 17 4.38 -17.33 2.06
CA ARG A 17 4.81 -16.34 1.05
C ARG A 17 4.70 -14.92 1.56
N SER A 18 5.65 -14.08 1.19
CA SER A 18 5.59 -12.65 1.50
C SER A 18 6.00 -11.79 0.32
N GLY A 19 5.48 -10.56 0.26
CA GLY A 19 5.84 -9.63 -0.80
C GLY A 19 5.10 -8.30 -0.76
N PHE A 20 5.39 -7.48 -1.78
CA PHE A 20 4.80 -6.17 -1.99
C PHE A 20 3.96 -6.16 -3.27
N ALA A 21 2.84 -5.45 -3.25
CA ALA A 21 2.05 -5.19 -4.45
C ALA A 21 1.59 -3.72 -4.49
N SER A 22 1.81 -3.10 -5.65
CA SER A 22 1.40 -1.72 -5.91
C SER A 22 0.14 -1.67 -6.76
N LEU A 23 -0.87 -0.93 -6.31
CA LEU A 23 -2.05 -0.63 -7.13
C LEU A 23 -1.80 0.62 -7.94
N VAL A 24 -1.78 0.49 -9.27
CA VAL A 24 -1.53 1.58 -10.22
C VAL A 24 -2.77 1.81 -11.10
N GLY A 25 -2.99 3.05 -11.50
CA GLY A 25 -4.12 3.42 -12.36
C GLY A 25 -4.41 4.90 -12.31
N ARG A 26 -5.40 5.35 -13.08
CA ARG A 26 -5.82 6.76 -13.11
C ARG A 26 -6.21 7.27 -11.72
N PRO A 27 -6.17 8.60 -11.48
CA PRO A 27 -6.83 9.19 -10.32
C PRO A 27 -8.29 8.71 -10.21
N ASN A 28 -8.75 8.49 -8.98
CA ASN A 28 -10.13 8.05 -8.66
C ASN A 28 -10.58 6.69 -9.24
N ALA A 29 -9.68 5.87 -9.77
CA ALA A 29 -10.00 4.54 -10.30
C ALA A 29 -10.40 3.48 -9.25
N GLY A 30 -10.67 3.87 -7.99
CA GLY A 30 -11.06 2.94 -6.93
C GLY A 30 -9.91 2.19 -6.22
N LYS A 31 -8.65 2.57 -6.48
CA LYS A 31 -7.45 1.93 -5.87
C LYS A 31 -7.55 1.83 -4.34
N SER A 32 -7.82 2.94 -3.66
CA SER A 32 -7.93 2.97 -2.19
C SER A 32 -9.16 2.20 -1.67
N THR A 33 -10.24 2.10 -2.46
CA THR A 33 -11.41 1.27 -2.14
C THR A 33 -11.03 -0.22 -2.17
N LEU A 34 -10.29 -0.66 -3.20
CA LEU A 34 -9.80 -2.02 -3.31
C LEU A 34 -8.81 -2.36 -2.17
N THR A 35 -7.90 -1.45 -1.83
CA THR A 35 -7.00 -1.64 -0.68
C THR A 35 -7.78 -1.88 0.62
N ASN A 36 -8.80 -1.06 0.89
CA ASN A 36 -9.62 -1.22 2.09
C ASN A 36 -10.38 -2.55 2.12
N ALA A 37 -10.92 -2.98 0.97
CA ALA A 37 -11.59 -4.27 0.85
C ALA A 37 -10.64 -5.45 1.11
N LEU A 38 -9.42 -5.41 0.55
CA LEU A 38 -8.41 -6.46 0.72
C LEU A 38 -7.91 -6.59 2.15
N VAL A 39 -7.80 -5.48 2.88
CA VAL A 39 -7.33 -5.48 4.28
C VAL A 39 -8.45 -5.79 5.27
N GLY A 40 -9.72 -5.72 4.86
CA GLY A 40 -10.88 -6.05 5.70
C GLY A 40 -11.19 -5.01 6.78
N GLN A 41 -10.46 -3.89 6.81
CA GLN A 41 -10.69 -2.73 7.67
C GLN A 41 -10.32 -1.45 6.90
N LYS A 42 -10.83 -0.30 7.35
CA LYS A 42 -10.58 0.99 6.69
C LYS A 42 -9.19 1.53 7.05
N VAL A 43 -8.16 1.05 6.36
CA VAL A 43 -6.74 1.43 6.55
C VAL A 43 -6.29 2.59 5.65
N ALA A 44 -6.94 2.81 4.51
CA ALA A 44 -6.65 3.91 3.60
C ALA A 44 -7.70 5.03 3.73
N ILE A 45 -7.23 6.26 3.97
CA ILE A 45 -8.04 7.48 3.96
C ILE A 45 -8.59 7.70 2.54
N THR A 46 -9.90 7.60 2.38
CA THR A 46 -10.61 7.97 1.15
C THR A 46 -11.01 9.45 1.23
N SER A 47 -10.45 10.32 0.40
CA SER A 47 -10.77 11.76 0.35
C SER A 47 -10.86 12.23 -1.11
N ASN A 48 -11.76 13.17 -1.39
CA ASN A 48 -11.94 13.79 -2.71
C ASN A 48 -10.94 14.94 -2.98
N ARG A 49 -9.99 15.21 -2.05
CA ARG A 49 -9.01 16.30 -2.20
C ARG A 49 -7.67 15.80 -2.76
N PRO A 50 -7.12 16.44 -3.83
CA PRO A 50 -5.75 16.17 -4.27
C PRO A 50 -4.74 16.44 -3.14
N GLN A 51 -3.67 15.65 -3.06
CA GLN A 51 -2.56 15.72 -2.08
C GLN A 51 -2.83 15.18 -0.66
N THR A 52 -3.09 13.88 -0.51
CA THR A 52 -2.95 13.20 0.81
C THR A 52 -2.16 11.89 0.69
N THR A 53 -0.82 11.96 0.79
CA THR A 53 0.05 10.81 1.13
C THR A 53 1.43 11.29 1.60
N ARG A 54 1.78 11.12 2.88
CA ARG A 54 3.17 11.37 3.36
C ARG A 54 3.92 10.11 3.84
N HIS A 55 3.30 8.94 4.01
CA HIS A 55 4.01 7.65 4.22
C HIS A 55 3.38 6.56 3.32
N THR A 56 4.21 5.82 2.57
CA THR A 56 3.84 5.06 1.36
C THR A 56 3.59 3.55 1.59
N ILE A 57 3.02 3.17 2.75
CA ILE A 57 2.49 1.82 2.97
C ILE A 57 1.08 1.98 3.54
N ARG A 58 0.07 1.43 2.87
CA ARG A 58 -1.34 1.69 3.23
C ARG A 58 -2.14 0.48 3.66
N GLY A 59 -1.58 -0.72 3.63
CA GLY A 59 -2.30 -1.93 4.08
C GLY A 59 -1.39 -3.14 4.24
N ILE A 60 -1.65 -3.94 5.27
CA ILE A 60 -1.03 -5.25 5.46
C ILE A 60 -2.17 -6.27 5.42
N VAL A 61 -2.11 -7.21 4.49
CA VAL A 61 -2.98 -8.39 4.48
C VAL A 61 -2.17 -9.54 5.04
N HIS A 62 -2.63 -10.09 6.16
CA HIS A 62 -2.01 -11.26 6.78
C HIS A 62 -3.01 -12.41 6.80
N LYS A 63 -2.55 -13.57 6.35
CA LYS A 63 -3.25 -14.86 6.35
C LYS A 63 -2.28 -15.94 6.80
N ASP A 64 -2.82 -17.12 7.08
CA ASP A 64 -2.04 -18.24 7.64
C ASP A 64 -0.88 -18.66 6.72
N ASP A 65 -1.05 -18.50 5.40
CA ASP A 65 -0.10 -18.92 4.37
C ASP A 65 0.62 -17.77 3.65
N TYR A 66 0.23 -16.51 3.88
CA TYR A 66 0.92 -15.37 3.27
C TYR A 66 0.79 -14.03 4.00
N GLN A 67 1.72 -13.13 3.68
CA GLN A 67 1.67 -11.72 4.04
C GLN A 67 1.91 -10.81 2.83
N LEU A 68 0.97 -9.91 2.56
CA LEU A 68 1.06 -8.95 1.46
C LEU A 68 1.07 -7.52 1.98
N ILE A 69 2.06 -6.75 1.55
CA ILE A 69 2.16 -5.33 1.81
C ILE A 69 1.61 -4.58 0.60
N LEU A 70 0.49 -3.87 0.79
CA LEU A 70 -0.17 -3.08 -0.25
C LEU A 70 0.37 -1.64 -0.26
N ILE A 71 0.89 -1.26 -1.41
CA ILE A 71 1.41 0.08 -1.69
C ILE A 71 0.36 0.84 -2.51
N ASP A 72 -0.23 1.87 -1.90
CA ASP A 72 -1.13 2.79 -2.62
C ASP A 72 -0.31 3.86 -3.30
N THR A 73 -0.39 3.93 -4.63
CA THR A 73 0.36 4.88 -5.45
C THR A 73 -0.54 6.03 -5.91
N PRO A 74 -0.02 7.27 -6.04
CA PRO A 74 -0.76 8.36 -6.67
C PRO A 74 -1.27 7.96 -8.05
N GLY A 75 -2.45 8.46 -8.43
CA GLY A 75 -3.00 8.15 -9.75
C GLY A 75 -2.07 8.66 -10.86
N ILE A 76 -1.70 7.80 -11.80
CA ILE A 76 -0.85 8.19 -12.93
C ILE A 76 -1.68 9.10 -13.85
N HIS A 77 -1.26 10.36 -13.98
CA HIS A 77 -1.83 11.31 -14.94
C HIS A 77 -0.73 11.75 -15.91
N ARG A 78 -0.99 11.69 -17.22
CA ARG A 78 -0.12 12.36 -18.18
C ARG A 78 -0.29 13.86 -17.96
N PRO A 79 0.76 14.66 -17.74
CA PRO A 79 0.63 16.11 -17.70
C PRO A 79 -0.04 16.57 -19.00
N ARG A 80 -1.11 17.34 -18.86
CA ARG A 80 -1.90 17.88 -19.98
C ARG A 80 -1.81 19.41 -20.05
N THR A 81 -0.64 19.95 -19.70
CA THR A 81 -0.33 21.37 -19.87
C THR A 81 1.13 21.55 -20.28
N LEU A 82 1.33 22.39 -21.30
CA LEU A 82 2.62 22.97 -21.69
C LEU A 82 3.04 24.01 -20.64
N LEU A 83 3.59 23.57 -19.51
CA LEU A 83 4.41 24.45 -18.66
C LEU A 83 5.78 23.82 -18.50
N GLY A 84 6.44 23.76 -19.65
CA GLY A 84 7.88 23.58 -19.86
C GLY A 84 8.30 24.62 -20.89
N SER A 85 8.10 25.89 -20.56
CA SER A 85 8.63 27.06 -21.27
C SER A 85 8.53 28.23 -20.31
N GLY A 86 9.61 28.42 -19.56
CA GLY A 86 9.82 29.42 -18.52
C GLY A 86 11.11 29.09 -17.82
#